data_AF-A0A2V7U6M0-F1
#
_entry.id   AF-A0A2V7U6M0-F1
#
_cell.length_a   1.000
_cell.length_b   1.000
_cell.length_c   1.000
_cell.angle_alpha   90.00
_cell.angle_beta   90.00
_cell.angle_gamma   90.00
#
_symmetry.space_group_name_H-M   'P 1'
#
loop_
_entity.id
_entity.type
_entity.pdbx_description
1 polymer ?
#
loop_
_entity_poly.entity_id
_entity_poly.type
_entity_poly.pdbx_seq_one_letter_code
_entity_poly.pdbx_strand_id
1 'polypeptide(L)'
;MMSLYPPRWRPVVASLLLAVAWAAPASAGGGQGQQGQHGKLSKEARDQAKNKGTAKLDLIVRFRRSPGVAERSLIASFDGQVRRQHQSRWMSVRVPGHKVRLLADNPAVEFVAIDADLTASMDVSRATAGQPSPVMPESALKGAGVTVAVVDSGVALHPEIQTMVAAVDFVGLYDPLFAPGGSVDPHGHGTHVAGIIVGNGSHSDDAKFAGIAPEASLVSLRVLDGLGRGRSSDMLAALQWVLDHKNEYGIRVLNLSLGHPVFEAPEVDPLVQAVDALWDAGVVVVCAAGNSGRDGHGTVTSPCNSRKVITVGASNDRQTLDLTDDTVATYSSRGPTRLSLVAKPDILAPGNRIISTRSAGSHLDLLYPTNRVAGDSSQPDVFEHFELSGTSMASPFVAGAAVLMLEQDPSLNPGTVKARLMLSARKAAVGDPFATGAGLVDIEAALLATGHVADAPSPLVHTEPTGELSVENTAALWADPAFSLQALWSGAVLWSSTSDQAAELTTYAVLWPDTDALATLWPESTTAAEATLWPESTLWAEAVLWPDEDGGLLSMSVGDVVDP
;
A
#
# COMPACT_ATOMS: atom_id res chain seq x y z
N MET A 1 -34.30 0.17 55.15
CA MET A 1 -33.25 1.20 54.91
C MET A 1 -33.83 2.32 54.06
N MET A 2 -34.59 3.23 54.68
CA MET A 2 -35.05 4.48 54.09
C MET A 2 -35.45 5.40 55.26
N SER A 3 -34.44 5.80 56.03
CA SER A 3 -34.50 6.89 57.00
C SER A 3 -33.13 7.53 56.98
N LEU A 4 -32.93 8.41 56.01
CA LEU A 4 -31.86 9.40 55.87
C LEU A 4 -32.21 10.10 54.54
N TYR A 5 -33.01 11.18 54.58
CA TYR A 5 -32.93 12.39 53.72
C TYR A 5 -34.20 13.28 53.87
N PRO A 6 -34.09 14.63 53.81
CA PRO A 6 -35.10 15.59 54.28
C PRO A 6 -36.35 15.81 53.40
N PRO A 7 -37.42 16.42 53.96
CA PRO A 7 -38.79 16.38 53.44
C PRO A 7 -39.12 17.50 52.42
N ARG A 8 -38.22 17.79 51.46
CA ARG A 8 -38.39 18.94 50.54
C ARG A 8 -38.57 18.57 49.05
N TRP A 9 -38.65 17.28 48.71
CA TRP A 9 -38.76 16.80 47.32
C TRP A 9 -39.92 15.82 47.09
N ARG A 10 -40.94 15.88 47.94
CA ARG A 10 -42.08 14.94 47.94
C ARG A 10 -43.24 15.16 46.94
N PRO A 11 -43.23 16.12 45.98
CA PRO A 11 -44.29 16.14 44.98
C PRO A 11 -43.79 16.33 43.53
N VAL A 12 -43.25 15.29 42.88
CA VAL A 12 -43.22 15.20 41.39
C VAL A 12 -43.43 13.75 40.86
N VAL A 13 -43.38 12.71 41.69
CA VAL A 13 -43.51 11.29 41.24
C VAL A 13 -44.97 10.79 41.28
N ALA A 14 -45.90 11.54 40.71
CA ALA A 14 -47.32 11.14 40.65
C ALA A 14 -47.94 11.47 39.29
N SER A 15 -47.42 10.86 38.22
CA SER A 15 -47.95 10.72 36.85
C SER A 15 -46.80 10.06 36.06
N LEU A 16 -46.81 8.84 35.53
CA LEU A 16 -47.84 8.07 34.88
C LEU A 16 -47.36 6.59 34.88
N LEU A 17 -48.08 5.73 35.58
CA LEU A 17 -48.17 4.29 35.30
C LEU A 17 -49.66 3.98 35.15
N LEU A 18 -49.98 3.12 34.18
CA LEU A 18 -51.30 2.65 33.72
C LEU A 18 -52.00 3.45 32.61
N ALA A 19 -51.82 2.98 31.37
CA ALA A 19 -52.95 2.68 30.49
C ALA A 19 -52.69 1.30 29.83
N VAL A 20 -53.67 0.41 29.95
CA VAL A 20 -53.68 -0.99 29.50
C VAL A 20 -54.38 -1.09 28.13
N ALA A 21 -53.79 -1.90 27.26
CA ALA A 21 -54.33 -2.70 26.15
C ALA A 21 -55.53 -2.23 25.31
N TRP A 22 -55.31 -2.13 24.00
CA TRP A 22 -56.23 -2.58 22.93
C TRP A 22 -55.43 -3.31 21.86
N ALA A 23 -56.01 -4.38 21.29
CA ALA A 23 -55.39 -5.26 20.30
C ALA A 23 -56.16 -5.28 18.97
N ALA A 24 -55.37 -5.45 17.89
CA ALA A 24 -55.65 -5.92 16.52
C ALA A 24 -56.34 -4.97 15.50
N PRO A 25 -56.17 -5.15 14.16
CA PRO A 25 -55.33 -6.12 13.41
C PRO A 25 -54.38 -5.50 12.35
N ALA A 26 -53.63 -6.37 11.67
CA ALA A 26 -52.55 -6.13 10.70
C ALA A 26 -52.90 -5.36 9.42
N SER A 27 -51.90 -4.65 8.87
CA SER A 27 -51.72 -4.50 7.42
C SER A 27 -50.24 -4.29 7.07
N ALA A 28 -49.84 -4.88 5.94
CA ALA A 28 -48.48 -4.98 5.42
C ALA A 28 -48.05 -3.73 4.63
N GLY A 29 -46.74 -3.53 4.57
CA GLY A 29 -46.03 -2.53 3.76
C GLY A 29 -44.89 -1.96 4.59
N GLY A 30 -43.62 -2.00 4.23
CA GLY A 30 -42.94 -2.24 2.97
C GLY A 30 -41.57 -1.56 3.16
N GLY A 31 -40.50 -2.37 3.08
CA GLY A 31 -39.06 -2.04 3.14
C GLY A 31 -38.57 -0.64 3.51
N GLN A 32 -37.61 -0.59 4.45
CA GLN A 32 -36.38 0.19 4.28
C GLN A 32 -35.23 -0.39 5.14
N GLY A 33 -34.23 -0.93 4.42
CA GLY A 33 -32.80 -1.02 4.74
C GLY A 33 -32.33 -1.41 6.14
N GLN A 34 -32.08 -2.69 6.36
CA GLN A 34 -31.04 -3.11 7.31
C GLN A 34 -29.68 -2.62 6.79
N GLN A 35 -29.08 -1.63 7.45
CA GLN A 35 -27.64 -1.41 7.42
C GLN A 35 -26.98 -2.71 7.92
N GLY A 36 -26.26 -3.39 7.03
CA GLY A 36 -25.76 -4.75 7.24
C GLY A 36 -24.82 -4.82 8.43
N GLN A 37 -25.18 -5.59 9.45
CA GLN A 37 -24.20 -6.14 10.38
C GLN A 37 -23.19 -6.93 9.54
N HIS A 38 -21.97 -6.43 9.41
CA HIS A 38 -20.86 -7.20 8.87
C HIS A 38 -20.71 -8.44 9.76
N GLY A 39 -21.16 -9.59 9.27
CA GLY A 39 -20.98 -10.86 9.98
C GLY A 39 -19.49 -11.09 10.25
N LYS A 40 -19.15 -11.87 11.28
CA LYS A 40 -17.77 -12.18 11.70
C LYS A 40 -16.94 -12.98 10.67
N LEU A 41 -17.41 -13.08 9.43
CA LEU A 41 -16.78 -13.75 8.30
C LEU A 41 -16.58 -12.76 7.17
N SER A 42 -15.35 -12.67 6.67
CA SER A 42 -15.08 -12.00 5.42
C SER A 42 -15.86 -12.62 4.26
N LYS A 43 -16.07 -11.83 3.20
CA LYS A 43 -16.85 -12.26 2.02
C LYS A 43 -16.20 -13.50 1.40
N GLU A 44 -14.90 -13.45 1.14
CA GLU A 44 -14.13 -14.55 0.58
C GLU A 44 -14.13 -15.78 1.50
N ALA A 45 -13.99 -15.61 2.82
CA ALA A 45 -14.10 -16.75 3.75
C ALA A 45 -15.47 -17.42 3.67
N ARG A 46 -16.53 -16.62 3.56
CA ARG A 46 -17.91 -17.12 3.42
C ARG A 46 -18.13 -17.86 2.10
N ASP A 47 -17.63 -17.31 1.00
CA ASP A 47 -17.84 -17.86 -0.34
C ASP A 47 -17.03 -19.13 -0.55
N GLN A 48 -15.76 -19.16 -0.11
CA GLN A 48 -14.95 -20.37 -0.14
C GLN A 48 -15.49 -21.47 0.79
N ALA A 49 -15.99 -21.11 1.98
CA ALA A 49 -16.60 -22.07 2.91
C ALA A 49 -17.79 -22.81 2.30
N LYS A 50 -18.65 -22.10 1.57
CA LYS A 50 -19.77 -22.69 0.83
C LYS A 50 -19.28 -23.66 -0.24
N ASN A 51 -18.26 -23.28 -1.00
CA ASN A 51 -17.76 -24.07 -2.12
C ASN A 51 -16.98 -25.32 -1.69
N LYS A 52 -16.26 -25.27 -0.55
CA LYS A 52 -15.41 -26.38 -0.10
C LYS A 52 -16.13 -27.48 0.67
N GLY A 53 -17.31 -27.23 1.26
CA GLY A 53 -18.09 -28.25 1.96
C GLY A 53 -17.31 -28.96 3.07
N THR A 54 -16.99 -30.25 2.92
CA THR A 54 -16.23 -31.04 3.90
C THR A 54 -14.71 -30.85 3.82
N ALA A 55 -14.19 -30.31 2.71
CA ALA A 55 -12.77 -30.03 2.58
C ALA A 55 -12.32 -28.92 3.53
N LYS A 56 -11.07 -29.01 4.00
CA LYS A 56 -10.51 -28.00 4.91
C LYS A 56 -10.08 -26.73 4.17
N LEU A 57 -10.27 -25.60 4.84
CA LEU A 57 -9.84 -24.27 4.45
C LEU A 57 -8.80 -23.76 5.42
N ASP A 58 -7.79 -23.06 4.88
CA ASP A 58 -6.82 -22.32 5.66
C ASP A 58 -7.39 -20.92 5.97
N LEU A 59 -7.42 -20.57 7.24
CA LEU A 59 -8.09 -19.39 7.77
C LEU A 59 -7.20 -18.68 8.78
N ILE A 60 -7.43 -17.38 8.94
CA ILE A 60 -6.87 -16.58 10.03
C ILE A 60 -8.05 -16.14 10.90
N VAL A 61 -8.00 -16.50 12.18
CA VAL A 61 -9.08 -16.25 13.15
C VAL A 61 -8.61 -15.23 14.17
N ARG A 62 -9.35 -14.12 14.30
CA ARG A 62 -9.19 -13.17 15.40
C ARG A 62 -10.07 -13.57 16.56
N PHE A 63 -9.48 -13.67 17.73
CA PHE A 63 -10.18 -13.90 18.99
C PHE A 63 -10.33 -12.59 19.77
N ARG A 64 -11.35 -12.51 20.62
CA ARG A 64 -11.56 -11.33 21.50
C ARG A 64 -10.45 -11.13 22.52
N ARG A 65 -9.68 -12.17 22.80
CA ARG A 65 -8.50 -12.17 23.67
C ARG A 65 -7.36 -12.90 22.99
N SER A 66 -6.12 -12.67 23.44
CA SER A 66 -4.98 -13.43 22.93
C SER A 66 -5.23 -14.93 23.09
N PRO A 67 -5.12 -15.72 22.02
CA PRO A 67 -5.48 -17.13 22.04
C PRO A 67 -4.52 -17.95 22.90
N GLY A 68 -5.06 -18.88 23.68
CA GLY A 68 -4.30 -19.84 24.48
C GLY A 68 -4.82 -21.26 24.31
N VAL A 69 -4.63 -22.09 25.35
CA VAL A 69 -5.06 -23.50 25.34
C VAL A 69 -6.56 -23.65 25.08
N ALA A 70 -7.38 -22.71 25.58
CA ALA A 70 -8.82 -22.72 25.38
C ALA A 70 -9.22 -22.54 23.91
N GLU A 71 -8.62 -21.55 23.22
CA GLU A 71 -8.90 -21.29 21.81
C GLU A 71 -8.38 -22.43 20.92
N ARG A 72 -7.24 -23.06 21.25
CA ARG A 72 -6.77 -24.26 20.54
C ARG A 72 -7.76 -25.43 20.70
N SER A 73 -8.29 -25.62 21.90
CA SER A 73 -9.30 -26.65 22.18
C SER A 73 -10.61 -26.36 21.44
N LEU A 74 -11.00 -25.09 21.35
CA LEU A 74 -12.15 -24.66 20.57
C LEU A 74 -11.97 -25.01 19.08
N ILE A 75 -10.81 -24.70 18.49
CA ILE A 75 -10.53 -25.06 17.09
C ILE A 75 -10.59 -26.58 16.87
N ALA A 76 -10.01 -27.36 17.79
CA ALA A 76 -10.08 -28.82 17.74
C ALA A 76 -11.53 -29.34 17.80
N SER A 77 -12.42 -28.71 18.57
CA SER A 77 -13.85 -29.08 18.64
C SER A 77 -14.60 -28.91 17.31
N PHE A 78 -14.06 -28.12 16.38
CA PHE A 78 -14.56 -27.96 15.02
C PHE A 78 -13.81 -28.83 13.99
N ASP A 79 -13.15 -29.91 14.41
CA ASP A 79 -12.22 -30.73 13.58
C ASP A 79 -11.10 -29.90 12.92
N GLY A 80 -10.83 -28.75 13.52
CA GLY A 80 -9.82 -27.81 13.09
C GLY A 80 -8.43 -28.22 13.55
N GLN A 81 -7.42 -27.77 12.82
CA GLN A 81 -6.02 -27.90 13.19
C GLN A 81 -5.42 -26.51 13.31
N VAL A 82 -4.70 -26.25 14.40
CA VAL A 82 -3.94 -25.01 14.54
C VAL A 82 -2.66 -25.17 13.71
N ARG A 83 -2.47 -24.27 12.74
CA ARG A 83 -1.25 -24.21 11.94
C ARG A 83 -0.20 -23.35 12.63
N ARG A 84 -0.62 -22.19 13.16
CA ARG A 84 0.26 -21.26 13.86
C ARG A 84 -0.53 -20.43 14.86
N GLN A 85 0.07 -20.18 16.03
CA GLN A 85 -0.40 -19.18 16.97
C GLN A 85 0.50 -17.95 16.86
N HIS A 86 -0.09 -16.77 16.68
CA HIS A 86 0.63 -15.51 16.70
C HIS A 86 0.62 -14.94 18.13
N GLN A 87 1.58 -14.08 18.49
CA GLN A 87 1.57 -13.41 19.80
C GLN A 87 0.44 -12.35 19.93
N SER A 88 -0.25 -12.06 18.82
CA SER A 88 -1.42 -11.20 18.74
C SER A 88 -2.73 -11.96 18.99
N ARG A 89 -3.87 -11.29 18.76
CA ARG A 89 -5.22 -11.91 18.83
C ARG A 89 -5.52 -12.88 17.68
N TRP A 90 -4.58 -13.09 16.76
CA TRP A 90 -4.77 -13.88 15.56
C TRP A 90 -4.23 -15.32 15.70
N MET A 91 -4.89 -16.27 15.05
CA MET A 91 -4.44 -17.66 14.93
C MET A 91 -4.67 -18.18 13.51
N SER A 92 -3.65 -18.77 12.90
CA SER A 92 -3.78 -19.50 11.63
C SER A 92 -4.28 -20.92 11.90
N VAL A 93 -5.38 -21.30 11.27
CA VAL A 93 -6.09 -22.56 11.50
C VAL A 93 -6.51 -23.18 10.17
N ARG A 94 -6.75 -24.49 10.20
CA ARG A 94 -7.29 -25.26 9.09
C ARG A 94 -8.57 -25.95 9.52
N VAL A 95 -9.72 -25.52 9.00
CA VAL A 95 -11.06 -25.95 9.45
C VAL A 95 -11.92 -26.42 8.27
N PRO A 96 -12.74 -27.48 8.39
CA PRO A 96 -13.68 -27.88 7.34
C PRO A 96 -14.65 -26.75 6.94
N GLY A 97 -14.86 -26.53 5.63
CA GLY A 97 -15.66 -25.41 5.10
C GLY A 97 -17.05 -25.26 5.74
N HIS A 98 -17.78 -26.37 5.87
CA HIS A 98 -19.11 -26.41 6.48
C HIS A 98 -19.14 -26.04 7.98
N LYS A 99 -18.00 -26.03 8.67
CA LYS A 99 -17.89 -25.65 10.09
C LYS A 99 -17.45 -24.20 10.30
N VAL A 100 -17.00 -23.51 9.24
CA VAL A 100 -16.47 -22.14 9.32
C VAL A 100 -17.51 -21.16 9.84
N ARG A 101 -18.78 -21.30 9.44
CA ARG A 101 -19.87 -20.45 9.94
C ARG A 101 -20.14 -20.66 11.43
N LEU A 102 -20.14 -21.92 11.89
CA LEU A 102 -20.32 -22.24 13.31
C LEU A 102 -19.15 -21.74 14.16
N LEU A 103 -17.93 -21.80 13.64
CA LEU A 103 -16.76 -21.22 14.29
C LEU A 103 -16.92 -19.70 14.45
N ALA A 104 -17.34 -19.01 13.39
CA ALA A 104 -17.55 -17.57 13.42
C ALA A 104 -18.64 -17.16 14.43
N ASP A 105 -19.73 -17.92 14.53
CA ASP A 105 -20.82 -17.65 15.47
C ASP A 105 -20.40 -17.77 16.95
N ASN A 106 -19.25 -18.40 17.23
CA ASN A 106 -18.75 -18.55 18.60
C ASN A 106 -18.46 -17.17 19.27
N PRO A 107 -18.88 -16.93 20.53
CA PRO A 107 -18.65 -15.65 21.22
C PRO A 107 -17.17 -15.26 21.37
N ALA A 108 -16.26 -16.23 21.48
CA ALA A 108 -14.82 -15.98 21.61
C ALA A 108 -14.18 -15.47 20.31
N VAL A 109 -14.80 -15.77 19.16
CA VAL A 109 -14.34 -15.35 17.84
C VAL A 109 -14.85 -13.94 17.54
N GLU A 110 -13.92 -13.07 17.15
CA GLU A 110 -14.16 -11.70 16.74
C GLU A 110 -14.31 -11.60 15.22
N PHE A 111 -13.41 -12.25 14.46
CA PHE A 111 -13.41 -12.22 13.00
C PHE A 111 -12.72 -13.44 12.40
N VAL A 112 -13.09 -13.81 11.17
CA VAL A 112 -12.51 -14.93 10.41
C VAL A 112 -12.27 -14.48 8.97
N ALA A 113 -11.01 -14.56 8.55
CA ALA A 113 -10.49 -14.25 7.23
C ALA A 113 -9.87 -15.50 6.56
N ILE A 114 -9.65 -15.46 5.25
CA ILE A 114 -8.87 -16.48 4.54
C ILE A 114 -7.37 -16.28 4.87
N ASP A 115 -6.63 -17.38 5.05
CA ASP A 115 -5.17 -17.36 5.01
C ASP A 115 -4.74 -17.31 3.54
N ALA A 116 -4.67 -16.10 2.98
CA ALA A 116 -4.55 -15.88 1.54
C ALA A 116 -3.13 -16.17 1.03
N ASP A 117 -3.05 -16.54 -0.25
CA ASP A 117 -1.77 -16.68 -0.94
C ASP A 117 -1.17 -15.29 -1.19
N LEU A 118 0.11 -15.14 -0.87
CA LEU A 118 0.92 -13.95 -1.15
C LEU A 118 1.80 -14.19 -2.37
N THR A 119 2.07 -13.12 -3.12
CA THR A 119 3.02 -13.15 -4.24
C THR A 119 3.91 -11.91 -4.22
N ALA A 120 5.16 -12.06 -4.68
CA ALA A 120 6.05 -10.94 -4.96
C ALA A 120 5.42 -9.97 -5.99
N SER A 121 5.55 -8.66 -5.78
CA SER A 121 4.97 -7.65 -6.68
C SER A 121 5.95 -7.25 -7.79
N MET A 122 6.25 -8.14 -8.73
CA MET A 122 7.16 -7.89 -9.86
C MET A 122 6.45 -7.90 -11.24
N ASP A 123 6.93 -7.10 -12.19
CA ASP A 123 6.55 -7.17 -13.61
C ASP A 123 7.80 -7.57 -14.40
N VAL A 124 7.81 -8.74 -15.01
CA VAL A 124 9.00 -9.25 -15.71
C VAL A 124 8.91 -8.87 -17.18
N SER A 125 9.44 -7.70 -17.52
CA SER A 125 9.56 -7.27 -18.91
C SER A 125 10.82 -7.85 -19.56
N ARG A 126 10.73 -8.18 -20.86
CA ARG A 126 11.84 -8.74 -21.65
C ARG A 126 12.76 -7.65 -22.19
N ALA A 127 14.06 -7.86 -21.99
CA ALA A 127 15.23 -7.42 -22.74
C ALA A 127 15.16 -6.10 -23.53
N THR A 128 15.97 -5.11 -23.14
CA THR A 128 16.79 -4.35 -24.09
C THR A 128 18.04 -3.85 -23.37
N ALA A 129 19.21 -4.03 -24.00
CA ALA A 129 20.49 -3.67 -23.42
C ALA A 129 20.69 -2.16 -23.31
N GLY A 130 21.23 -1.74 -22.16
CA GLY A 130 22.16 -0.61 -22.04
C GLY A 130 21.53 0.78 -21.89
N GLN A 131 21.70 1.35 -20.69
CA GLN A 131 22.09 2.71 -20.29
C GLN A 131 21.96 2.76 -18.75
N PRO A 132 22.71 3.63 -18.04
CA PRO A 132 22.89 3.51 -16.60
C PRO A 132 21.59 3.73 -15.82
N SER A 133 21.50 3.06 -14.66
CA SER A 133 20.54 3.42 -13.59
C SER A 133 20.74 4.90 -13.22
N PRO A 134 19.71 5.61 -12.73
CA PRO A 134 19.87 7.00 -12.33
C PRO A 134 21.10 7.14 -11.41
N VAL A 135 22.04 8.00 -11.84
CA VAL A 135 23.21 8.35 -11.04
C VAL A 135 22.69 9.05 -9.79
N MET A 136 22.83 8.39 -8.65
CA MET A 136 22.35 8.92 -7.37
C MET A 136 23.17 10.16 -7.01
N PRO A 137 22.54 11.25 -6.53
CA PRO A 137 23.29 12.38 -5.99
C PRO A 137 24.15 11.91 -4.81
N GLU A 138 25.41 12.36 -4.77
CA GLU A 138 26.29 12.11 -3.63
C GLU A 138 25.65 12.68 -2.36
N SER A 139 25.14 11.81 -1.49
CA SER A 139 24.78 12.15 -0.13
C SER A 139 25.95 11.83 0.79
N ALA A 140 26.22 12.70 1.76
CA ALA A 140 27.16 12.38 2.84
C ALA A 140 26.63 11.27 3.77
N LEU A 141 25.32 11.03 3.72
CA LEU A 141 24.59 10.04 4.51
C LEU A 141 24.50 8.72 3.74
N LYS A 142 24.71 7.60 4.43
CA LYS A 142 24.74 6.25 3.83
C LYS A 142 23.90 5.23 4.60
N GLY A 143 23.14 5.66 5.58
CA GLY A 143 22.25 4.87 6.41
C GLY A 143 22.87 4.34 7.70
N ALA A 144 24.04 4.84 8.10
CA ALA A 144 24.74 4.31 9.27
C ALA A 144 23.89 4.45 10.56
N GLY A 145 23.85 3.40 11.37
CA GLY A 145 23.12 3.39 12.65
C GLY A 145 21.59 3.22 12.54
N VAL A 146 21.06 3.01 11.34
CA VAL A 146 19.65 2.69 11.11
C VAL A 146 19.52 1.27 10.56
N THR A 147 18.56 0.51 11.09
CA THR A 147 18.27 -0.85 10.61
C THR A 147 16.99 -0.89 9.80
N VAL A 148 17.06 -1.52 8.63
CA VAL A 148 15.95 -1.82 7.73
C VAL A 148 15.64 -3.31 7.74
N ALA A 149 14.36 -3.66 7.89
CA ALA A 149 13.87 -5.02 7.73
C ALA A 149 13.26 -5.21 6.33
N VAL A 150 13.64 -6.27 5.64
CA VAL A 150 13.09 -6.67 4.34
C VAL A 150 12.31 -7.96 4.53
N VAL A 151 11.00 -7.90 4.35
CA VAL A 151 10.11 -9.08 4.36
C VAL A 151 9.84 -9.49 2.92
N ASP A 152 10.45 -10.59 2.48
CA ASP A 152 10.47 -10.99 1.06
C ASP A 152 10.76 -12.50 0.89
N SER A 153 11.39 -12.93 -0.21
CA SER A 153 11.78 -14.32 -0.49
C SER A 153 13.08 -14.77 0.21
N GLY A 154 13.64 -13.92 1.06
CA GLY A 154 14.94 -14.06 1.70
C GLY A 154 15.99 -13.18 1.01
N VAL A 155 17.19 -13.12 1.58
CA VAL A 155 18.33 -12.40 1.00
C VAL A 155 19.51 -13.34 0.97
N ALA A 156 20.06 -13.61 -0.20
CA ALA A 156 21.24 -14.45 -0.35
C ALA A 156 22.48 -13.74 0.20
N LEU A 157 23.45 -14.53 0.65
CA LEU A 157 24.80 -14.01 0.91
C LEU A 157 25.38 -13.47 -0.39
N HIS A 158 25.68 -12.17 -0.41
CA HIS A 158 26.13 -11.46 -1.59
C HIS A 158 27.34 -10.56 -1.25
N PRO A 159 28.37 -10.47 -2.10
CA PRO A 159 29.57 -9.65 -1.82
C PRO A 159 29.26 -8.18 -1.52
N GLU A 160 28.23 -7.62 -2.14
CA GLU A 160 27.79 -6.23 -1.94
C GLU A 160 26.84 -6.03 -0.73
N ILE A 161 26.34 -7.11 -0.11
CA ILE A 161 25.43 -7.05 1.06
C ILE A 161 26.17 -7.57 2.29
N GLN A 162 26.93 -6.69 2.93
CA GLN A 162 27.76 -7.05 4.10
C GLN A 162 27.14 -6.61 5.43
N THR A 163 26.04 -5.85 5.39
CA THR A 163 25.41 -5.24 6.56
C THR A 163 24.27 -6.07 7.16
N MET A 164 24.11 -7.33 6.73
CA MET A 164 23.06 -8.20 7.25
C MET A 164 23.35 -8.65 8.68
N VAL A 165 22.52 -8.19 9.62
CA VAL A 165 22.67 -8.46 11.06
C VAL A 165 21.80 -9.62 11.55
N ALA A 166 20.71 -9.92 10.86
CA ALA A 166 19.85 -11.07 11.16
C ALA A 166 19.11 -11.59 9.91
N ALA A 167 18.81 -12.88 9.91
CA ALA A 167 17.99 -13.54 8.90
C ALA A 167 17.04 -14.54 9.58
N VAL A 168 15.77 -14.56 9.18
CA VAL A 168 14.74 -15.46 9.74
C VAL A 168 13.90 -16.05 8.62
N ASP A 169 13.69 -17.36 8.65
CA ASP A 169 12.88 -18.09 7.66
C ASP A 169 11.53 -18.53 8.22
N PHE A 170 10.46 -18.01 7.64
CA PHE A 170 9.08 -18.37 7.97
C PHE A 170 8.50 -19.42 7.02
N VAL A 171 9.21 -19.79 5.95
CA VAL A 171 8.79 -20.72 4.91
C VAL A 171 9.33 -22.13 5.19
N GLY A 172 8.54 -22.96 5.88
CA GLY A 172 8.86 -24.37 6.13
C GLY A 172 8.56 -24.85 7.55
N LEU A 173 9.21 -25.96 7.95
CA LEU A 173 9.25 -26.39 9.36
C LEU A 173 10.27 -25.51 10.08
N TYR A 174 9.81 -24.35 10.54
CA TYR A 174 10.49 -23.37 11.41
C TYR A 174 11.83 -23.88 11.97
N ASP A 175 12.92 -23.58 11.26
CA ASP A 175 14.25 -23.63 11.84
C ASP A 175 14.67 -22.17 12.06
N PRO A 176 14.57 -21.65 13.29
CA PRO A 176 14.99 -20.29 13.59
C PRO A 176 16.52 -20.23 13.62
N LEU A 177 17.23 -20.66 12.58
CA LEU A 177 18.68 -20.55 12.56
C LEU A 177 19.08 -19.07 12.41
N PHE A 178 19.45 -18.51 13.57
CA PHE A 178 19.74 -17.11 13.89
C PHE A 178 21.05 -16.54 13.31
N ALA A 179 21.53 -17.00 12.16
CA ALA A 179 22.82 -16.57 11.63
C ALA A 179 22.71 -16.04 10.19
N PRO A 180 23.13 -14.79 9.90
CA PRO A 180 23.22 -14.25 8.55
C PRO A 180 23.95 -15.20 7.59
N GLY A 181 24.97 -15.91 8.08
CA GLY A 181 25.78 -16.87 7.31
C GLY A 181 25.05 -18.09 6.74
N GLY A 182 23.77 -18.28 7.06
CA GLY A 182 22.91 -19.30 6.45
C GLY A 182 21.77 -18.74 5.60
N SER A 183 21.70 -17.41 5.42
CA SER A 183 20.61 -16.77 4.69
C SER A 183 20.62 -17.16 3.22
N VAL A 184 19.44 -17.52 2.71
CA VAL A 184 19.23 -17.97 1.33
C VAL A 184 18.09 -17.19 0.70
N ASP A 185 18.14 -17.07 -0.62
CA ASP A 185 17.04 -16.55 -1.42
C ASP A 185 16.85 -17.42 -2.68
N PRO A 186 16.11 -18.54 -2.55
CA PRO A 186 15.90 -19.46 -3.66
C PRO A 186 15.02 -18.86 -4.77
N HIS A 187 14.32 -17.76 -4.54
CA HIS A 187 13.55 -17.08 -5.58
C HIS A 187 14.38 -16.00 -6.29
N GLY A 188 15.11 -15.18 -5.53
CA GLY A 188 16.01 -14.12 -6.01
C GLY A 188 15.45 -12.70 -5.93
N HIS A 189 14.18 -12.55 -5.56
CA HIS A 189 13.51 -11.25 -5.51
C HIS A 189 13.96 -10.43 -4.30
N GLY A 190 13.98 -11.04 -3.11
CA GLY A 190 14.39 -10.34 -1.90
C GLY A 190 15.85 -9.89 -1.90
N THR A 191 16.75 -10.64 -2.56
CA THR A 191 18.14 -10.20 -2.77
C THR A 191 18.20 -8.95 -3.63
N HIS A 192 17.45 -8.91 -4.73
CA HIS A 192 17.37 -7.72 -5.59
C HIS A 192 16.80 -6.51 -4.82
N VAL A 193 15.72 -6.70 -4.09
CA VAL A 193 15.12 -5.66 -3.22
C VAL A 193 16.10 -5.15 -2.17
N ALA A 194 16.82 -6.05 -1.50
CA ALA A 194 17.81 -5.68 -0.49
C ALA A 194 18.99 -4.91 -1.09
N GLY A 195 19.46 -5.28 -2.28
CA GLY A 195 20.53 -4.56 -2.98
C GLY A 195 20.17 -3.11 -3.29
N ILE A 196 18.92 -2.82 -3.66
CA ILE A 196 18.45 -1.44 -3.90
C ILE A 196 18.58 -0.60 -2.62
N ILE A 197 18.43 -1.22 -1.45
CA ILE A 197 18.56 -0.50 -0.17
C ILE A 197 20.03 -0.43 0.28
N VAL A 198 20.69 -1.58 0.43
CA VAL A 198 21.97 -1.68 1.17
C VAL A 198 23.16 -2.19 0.33
N GLY A 199 22.99 -2.41 -0.98
CA GLY A 199 24.09 -2.85 -1.84
C GLY A 199 25.21 -1.81 -1.86
N ASN A 200 26.44 -2.19 -1.52
CA ASN A 200 27.56 -1.24 -1.48
C ASN A 200 28.14 -0.87 -2.86
N GLY A 201 27.68 -1.52 -3.93
CA GLY A 201 28.12 -1.28 -5.31
C GLY A 201 29.55 -1.72 -5.65
N SER A 202 30.23 -2.48 -4.78
CA SER A 202 31.65 -2.81 -4.93
C SER A 202 31.99 -3.71 -6.14
N HIS A 203 30.99 -4.29 -6.80
CA HIS A 203 31.10 -5.08 -8.02
C HIS A 203 30.52 -4.35 -9.24
N SER A 204 30.48 -3.01 -9.20
CA SER A 204 30.06 -2.17 -10.31
C SER A 204 31.04 -1.01 -10.54
N ASP A 205 31.26 -0.64 -11.82
CA ASP A 205 32.13 0.51 -12.15
C ASP A 205 31.66 1.75 -11.38
N ASP A 206 32.59 2.44 -10.70
CA ASP A 206 32.33 3.65 -9.92
C ASP A 206 31.14 3.53 -8.93
N ALA A 207 30.87 2.31 -8.44
CA ALA A 207 29.72 2.00 -7.58
C ALA A 207 28.35 2.40 -8.19
N LYS A 208 28.23 2.41 -9.53
CA LYS A 208 27.01 2.83 -10.26
C LYS A 208 25.74 2.04 -9.90
N PHE A 209 25.86 0.86 -9.30
CA PHE A 209 24.74 0.02 -8.85
C PHE A 209 24.64 -0.06 -7.33
N ALA A 210 25.25 0.88 -6.60
CA ALA A 210 25.05 0.99 -5.16
C ALA A 210 23.58 1.28 -4.82
N GLY A 211 23.12 0.70 -3.71
CA GLY A 211 21.85 1.00 -3.10
C GLY A 211 21.84 2.38 -2.44
N ILE A 212 20.65 2.78 -1.99
CA ILE A 212 20.40 4.12 -1.45
C ILE A 212 21.09 4.37 -0.10
N ALA A 213 21.18 3.33 0.74
CA ALA A 213 21.67 3.37 2.10
C ALA A 213 22.64 2.20 2.38
N PRO A 214 23.82 2.17 1.73
CA PRO A 214 24.74 1.03 1.75
C PRO A 214 25.38 0.70 3.11
N GLU A 215 25.32 1.62 4.07
CA GLU A 215 25.84 1.44 5.44
C GLU A 215 24.73 1.12 6.46
N ALA A 216 23.48 1.01 6.02
CA ALA A 216 22.36 0.60 6.87
C ALA A 216 22.43 -0.88 7.23
N SER A 217 22.06 -1.22 8.45
CA SER A 217 21.95 -2.62 8.90
C SER A 217 20.72 -3.28 8.28
N LEU A 218 20.85 -4.52 7.84
CA LEU A 218 19.79 -5.27 7.17
C LEU A 218 19.30 -6.44 8.03
N VAL A 219 17.98 -6.58 8.15
CA VAL A 219 17.33 -7.79 8.66
C VAL A 219 16.53 -8.44 7.54
N SER A 220 16.83 -9.70 7.22
CA SER A 220 16.12 -10.48 6.20
C SER A 220 15.03 -11.34 6.84
N LEU A 221 13.79 -11.23 6.37
CA LEU A 221 12.66 -12.03 6.83
C LEU A 221 12.03 -12.74 5.63
N ARG A 222 12.31 -14.03 5.49
CA ARG A 222 11.83 -14.83 4.36
C ARG A 222 10.40 -15.33 4.61
N VAL A 223 9.47 -14.89 3.78
CA VAL A 223 8.04 -15.27 3.80
C VAL A 223 7.53 -15.82 2.47
N LEU A 224 8.36 -15.76 1.41
CA LEU A 224 8.07 -16.37 0.10
C LEU A 224 8.98 -17.57 -0.16
N ASP A 225 8.40 -18.62 -0.76
CA ASP A 225 9.12 -19.81 -1.19
C ASP A 225 9.94 -19.59 -2.46
N GLY A 226 10.62 -20.63 -2.93
CA GLY A 226 11.46 -20.55 -4.14
C GLY A 226 10.67 -20.24 -5.43
N LEU A 227 9.34 -20.29 -5.41
CA LEU A 227 8.46 -19.91 -6.52
C LEU A 227 7.81 -18.54 -6.30
N GLY A 228 8.23 -17.79 -5.29
CA GLY A 228 7.70 -16.46 -4.98
C GLY A 228 6.32 -16.49 -4.34
N ARG A 229 5.92 -17.64 -3.76
CA ARG A 229 4.60 -17.83 -3.14
C ARG A 229 4.73 -17.84 -1.61
N GLY A 230 3.81 -17.18 -0.93
CA GLY A 230 3.74 -17.17 0.53
C GLY A 230 2.31 -17.23 1.04
N ARG A 231 2.13 -17.07 2.35
CA ARG A 231 0.80 -16.99 2.98
C ARG A 231 0.69 -15.78 3.89
N SER A 232 -0.50 -15.20 3.99
CA SER A 232 -0.78 -14.10 4.92
C SER A 232 -0.36 -14.44 6.36
N SER A 233 -0.53 -15.70 6.80
CA SER A 233 -0.04 -16.14 8.11
C SER A 233 1.48 -16.11 8.28
N ASP A 234 2.26 -16.38 7.23
CA ASP A 234 3.72 -16.30 7.29
C ASP A 234 4.19 -14.84 7.39
N MET A 235 3.56 -13.95 6.61
CA MET A 235 3.78 -12.52 6.72
C MET A 235 3.36 -11.95 8.08
N LEU A 236 2.20 -12.33 8.61
CA LEU A 236 1.78 -11.92 9.96
C LEU A 236 2.79 -12.34 11.04
N ALA A 237 3.36 -13.52 10.91
CA ALA A 237 4.39 -13.98 11.85
C ALA A 237 5.68 -13.15 11.72
N ALA A 238 6.09 -12.80 10.51
CA ALA A 238 7.23 -11.93 10.26
C ALA A 238 7.01 -10.51 10.80
N LEU A 239 5.86 -9.90 10.55
CA LEU A 239 5.50 -8.57 11.07
C LEU A 239 5.47 -8.55 12.61
N GLN A 240 4.93 -9.60 13.22
CA GLN A 240 4.99 -9.75 14.68
C GLN A 240 6.43 -9.88 15.17
N TRP A 241 7.27 -10.67 14.49
CA TRP A 241 8.69 -10.80 14.86
C TRP A 241 9.41 -9.46 14.82
N VAL A 242 9.16 -8.62 13.80
CA VAL A 242 9.69 -7.25 13.72
C VAL A 242 9.24 -6.45 14.94
N LEU A 243 7.95 -6.48 15.28
CA LEU A 243 7.43 -5.70 16.41
C LEU A 243 8.11 -6.09 17.73
N ASP A 244 8.33 -7.39 17.93
CA ASP A 244 8.93 -7.97 19.13
C ASP A 244 10.43 -7.66 19.22
N HIS A 245 11.16 -7.64 18.10
CA HIS A 245 12.63 -7.52 18.06
C HIS A 245 13.12 -6.15 17.54
N LYS A 246 12.23 -5.20 17.23
CA LYS A 246 12.64 -3.87 16.70
C LYS A 246 13.64 -3.15 17.59
N ASN A 247 13.52 -3.29 18.92
CA ASN A 247 14.44 -2.66 19.87
C ASN A 247 15.78 -3.41 19.96
N GLU A 248 15.76 -4.74 19.77
CA GLU A 248 16.96 -5.58 19.81
C GLU A 248 17.86 -5.30 18.60
N TYR A 249 17.29 -5.19 17.40
CA TYR A 249 18.03 -4.95 16.17
C TYR A 249 18.01 -3.48 15.72
N GLY A 250 17.38 -2.57 16.47
CA GLY A 250 17.24 -1.16 16.09
C GLY A 250 16.44 -0.92 14.80
N ILE A 251 15.46 -1.78 14.50
CA ILE A 251 14.65 -1.72 13.27
C ILE A 251 13.79 -0.45 13.29
N ARG A 252 14.03 0.44 12.32
CA ARG A 252 13.29 1.69 12.16
C ARG A 252 12.54 1.78 10.84
N VAL A 253 12.92 0.98 9.85
CA VAL A 253 12.28 0.92 8.53
C VAL A 253 11.92 -0.51 8.20
N LEU A 254 10.75 -0.73 7.61
CA LEU A 254 10.28 -2.01 7.09
C LEU A 254 9.92 -1.84 5.61
N ASN A 255 10.49 -2.67 4.74
CA ASN A 255 10.11 -2.75 3.32
C ASN A 255 9.28 -4.02 3.05
N LEU A 256 8.14 -3.85 2.38
CA LEU A 256 7.23 -4.91 1.96
C LEU A 256 7.01 -4.86 0.44
N SER A 257 7.70 -5.71 -0.29
CA SER A 257 7.61 -5.80 -1.76
C SER A 257 6.70 -6.98 -2.21
N LEU A 258 5.64 -7.23 -1.45
CA LEU A 258 4.69 -8.33 -1.68
C LEU A 258 3.33 -8.02 -1.03
N GLY A 259 2.29 -8.71 -1.49
CA GLY A 259 0.94 -8.52 -0.98
C GLY A 259 -0.05 -9.54 -1.54
N HIS A 260 -1.33 -9.32 -1.25
CA HIS A 260 -2.45 -10.04 -1.85
C HIS A 260 -3.58 -9.08 -2.24
N PRO A 261 -4.53 -9.50 -3.08
CA PRO A 261 -5.72 -8.70 -3.39
C PRO A 261 -6.50 -8.29 -2.13
N VAL A 262 -7.16 -7.15 -2.16
CA VAL A 262 -7.95 -6.66 -1.03
C VAL A 262 -9.27 -7.43 -0.94
N PHE A 263 -9.43 -8.23 0.10
CA PHE A 263 -10.66 -8.99 0.39
C PHE A 263 -11.58 -8.30 1.41
N GLU A 264 -10.98 -7.42 2.22
CA GLU A 264 -11.54 -6.93 3.46
C GLU A 264 -11.22 -5.43 3.61
N ALA A 265 -12.07 -4.72 4.35
CA ALA A 265 -11.76 -3.34 4.70
C ALA A 265 -10.54 -3.30 5.65
N PRO A 266 -9.67 -2.26 5.58
CA PRO A 266 -8.47 -2.11 6.40
C PRO A 266 -8.69 -2.30 7.90
N GLU A 267 -9.87 -1.95 8.42
CA GLU A 267 -10.18 -2.03 9.85
C GLU A 267 -10.24 -3.47 10.36
N VAL A 268 -10.49 -4.43 9.47
CA VAL A 268 -10.59 -5.87 9.80
C VAL A 268 -9.54 -6.73 9.11
N ASP A 269 -8.86 -6.22 8.08
CA ASP A 269 -7.75 -6.91 7.39
C ASP A 269 -6.59 -7.18 8.38
N PRO A 270 -6.18 -8.46 8.55
CA PRO A 270 -5.11 -8.83 9.47
C PRO A 270 -3.77 -8.16 9.15
N LEU A 271 -3.39 -8.08 7.87
CA LEU A 271 -2.09 -7.53 7.47
C LEU A 271 -2.06 -6.01 7.64
N VAL A 272 -3.15 -5.33 7.31
CA VAL A 272 -3.27 -3.87 7.52
C VAL A 272 -3.13 -3.53 9.00
N GLN A 273 -3.84 -4.24 9.89
CA GLN A 273 -3.70 -4.02 11.33
C GLN A 273 -2.27 -4.28 11.84
N ALA A 274 -1.57 -5.25 11.27
CA ALA A 274 -0.21 -5.58 11.67
C ALA A 274 0.78 -4.49 11.25
N VAL A 275 0.67 -3.95 10.04
CA VAL A 275 1.52 -2.84 9.60
C VAL A 275 1.20 -1.52 10.31
N ASP A 276 -0.08 -1.26 10.61
CA ASP A 276 -0.50 -0.10 11.39
C ASP A 276 0.05 -0.16 12.83
N ALA A 277 0.09 -1.35 13.44
CA ALA A 277 0.69 -1.54 14.75
C ALA A 277 2.21 -1.29 14.76
N LEU A 278 2.91 -1.62 13.66
CA LEU A 278 4.34 -1.31 13.49
C LEU A 278 4.57 0.19 13.29
N TRP A 279 3.71 0.84 12.50
CA TRP A 279 3.70 2.29 12.32
C TRP A 279 3.55 3.01 13.65
N ASP A 280 2.54 2.63 14.44
CA ASP A 280 2.28 3.21 15.76
C ASP A 280 3.39 2.91 16.77
N ALA A 281 4.18 1.86 16.53
CA ALA A 281 5.37 1.52 17.31
C ALA A 281 6.65 2.27 16.85
N GLY A 282 6.54 3.20 15.91
CA GLY A 282 7.64 4.05 15.44
C GLY A 282 8.47 3.48 14.28
N VAL A 283 8.00 2.41 13.63
CA VAL A 283 8.64 1.82 12.45
C VAL A 283 8.03 2.44 11.19
N VAL A 284 8.85 3.03 10.32
CA VAL A 284 8.42 3.49 9.00
C VAL A 284 8.14 2.27 8.13
N VAL A 285 6.88 2.07 7.73
CA VAL A 285 6.50 0.98 6.84
C VAL A 285 6.35 1.51 5.42
N VAL A 286 7.14 0.94 4.50
CA VAL A 286 7.13 1.23 3.08
C VAL A 286 6.73 -0.03 2.32
N CYS A 287 5.80 0.09 1.38
CA CYS A 287 5.32 -1.07 0.67
C CYS A 287 4.93 -0.78 -0.79
N ALA A 288 5.06 -1.82 -1.62
CA ALA A 288 4.79 -1.76 -3.05
C ALA A 288 3.28 -1.70 -3.35
N ALA A 289 2.83 -0.76 -4.19
CA ALA A 289 1.41 -0.60 -4.51
C ALA A 289 0.78 -1.87 -5.15
N GLY A 290 1.57 -2.63 -5.91
CA GLY A 290 1.14 -3.76 -6.73
C GLY A 290 1.35 -3.49 -8.22
N ASN A 291 1.17 -4.52 -9.04
CA ASN A 291 1.45 -4.47 -10.49
C ASN A 291 0.23 -4.75 -11.38
N SER A 292 -0.96 -4.46 -10.88
CA SER A 292 -2.24 -4.65 -11.59
C SER A 292 -2.76 -3.37 -12.22
N GLY A 293 -1.92 -2.36 -12.45
CA GLY A 293 -2.34 -1.08 -13.02
C GLY A 293 -3.04 -1.18 -14.37
N ARG A 294 -2.70 -2.19 -15.19
CA ARG A 294 -3.34 -2.45 -16.49
C ARG A 294 -4.81 -2.89 -16.35
N ASP A 295 -5.20 -3.33 -15.17
CA ASP A 295 -6.58 -3.73 -14.84
C ASP A 295 -7.43 -2.52 -14.39
N GLY A 296 -6.84 -1.32 -14.35
CA GLY A 296 -7.51 -0.06 -13.99
C GLY A 296 -7.28 0.39 -12.54
N HIS A 297 -8.28 1.11 -12.01
CA HIS A 297 -8.29 1.65 -10.65
C HIS A 297 -8.72 0.61 -9.61
N GLY A 298 -8.44 0.87 -8.33
CA GLY A 298 -8.78 -0.07 -7.25
C GLY A 298 -7.88 -1.31 -7.20
N THR A 299 -6.67 -1.20 -7.75
CA THR A 299 -5.72 -2.32 -7.94
C THR A 299 -4.59 -2.32 -6.91
N VAL A 300 -4.61 -1.38 -5.96
CA VAL A 300 -3.68 -1.36 -4.81
C VAL A 300 -3.93 -2.58 -3.92
N THR A 301 -2.86 -3.28 -3.55
CA THR A 301 -2.91 -4.53 -2.79
C THR A 301 -2.87 -4.32 -1.27
N SER A 302 -3.27 -5.35 -0.50
CA SER A 302 -3.06 -5.39 0.95
C SER A 302 -1.64 -5.89 1.27
N PRO A 303 -0.93 -5.28 2.25
CA PRO A 303 -1.40 -4.28 3.23
C PRO A 303 -1.23 -2.80 2.81
N CYS A 304 -0.87 -2.54 1.56
CA CYS A 304 -0.59 -1.19 1.05
C CYS A 304 -1.83 -0.32 0.82
N ASN A 305 -3.01 -0.86 1.09
CA ASN A 305 -4.25 -0.12 1.19
C ASN A 305 -4.45 0.54 2.57
N SER A 306 -3.53 0.38 3.53
CA SER A 306 -3.53 1.14 4.78
C SER A 306 -3.41 2.65 4.52
N ARG A 307 -4.14 3.45 5.31
CA ARG A 307 -4.02 4.91 5.32
C ARG A 307 -2.67 5.38 5.89
N LYS A 308 -2.08 4.64 6.82
CA LYS A 308 -0.89 5.09 7.57
C LYS A 308 0.39 4.91 6.75
N VAL A 309 0.61 3.68 6.27
CA VAL A 309 1.87 3.28 5.62
C VAL A 309 2.16 4.06 4.35
N ILE A 310 3.42 4.04 3.92
CA ILE A 310 3.87 4.63 2.66
C ILE A 310 3.70 3.60 1.55
N THR A 311 2.82 3.88 0.60
CA THR A 311 2.57 3.03 -0.56
C THR A 311 3.25 3.61 -1.79
N VAL A 312 4.09 2.82 -2.45
CA VAL A 312 4.97 3.29 -3.52
C VAL A 312 4.53 2.72 -4.87
N GLY A 313 4.23 3.61 -5.81
CA GLY A 313 4.04 3.28 -7.23
C GLY A 313 5.36 3.31 -8.00
N ALA A 314 5.36 2.74 -9.21
CA ALA A 314 6.55 2.64 -10.06
C ALA A 314 6.52 3.67 -11.18
N SER A 315 7.61 4.41 -11.37
CA SER A 315 7.87 5.20 -12.56
C SER A 315 8.72 4.42 -13.57
N ASN A 316 8.62 4.85 -14.83
CA ASN A 316 9.47 4.50 -15.94
C ASN A 316 10.21 5.76 -16.39
N ASP A 317 11.52 5.78 -16.12
CA ASP A 317 12.48 6.84 -16.46
C ASP A 317 12.94 6.79 -17.92
N ARG A 318 12.42 5.82 -18.69
CA ARG A 318 12.81 5.53 -20.08
C ARG A 318 14.33 5.36 -20.25
N GLN A 319 15.03 5.02 -19.16
CA GLN A 319 16.48 4.93 -19.09
C GLN A 319 17.18 6.22 -19.54
N THR A 320 16.58 7.37 -19.23
CA THR A 320 17.15 8.70 -19.49
C THR A 320 17.44 9.42 -18.18
N LEU A 321 18.36 10.40 -18.22
CA LEU A 321 18.57 11.34 -17.10
C LEU A 321 17.55 12.50 -17.15
N ASP A 322 16.80 12.61 -18.24
CA ASP A 322 15.83 13.68 -18.45
C ASP A 322 14.48 13.29 -17.85
N LEU A 323 14.24 13.82 -16.65
CA LEU A 323 13.05 13.55 -15.87
C LEU A 323 11.76 14.07 -16.51
N THR A 324 11.85 14.89 -17.57
CA THR A 324 10.67 15.44 -18.24
C THR A 324 9.92 14.39 -19.06
N ASP A 325 10.55 13.25 -19.35
CA ASP A 325 9.96 12.16 -20.11
C ASP A 325 9.53 10.95 -19.24
N ASP A 326 9.75 11.06 -17.92
CA ASP A 326 9.32 10.11 -16.91
C ASP A 326 7.80 9.93 -16.91
N THR A 327 7.36 8.67 -16.84
CA THR A 327 5.93 8.33 -16.81
C THR A 327 5.64 7.33 -15.71
N VAL A 328 4.38 7.23 -15.28
CA VAL A 328 3.96 6.10 -14.43
C VAL A 328 4.09 4.80 -15.23
N ALA A 329 4.75 3.79 -14.65
CA ALA A 329 4.90 2.50 -15.29
C ALA A 329 3.51 1.86 -15.51
N THR A 330 3.28 1.28 -16.69
CA THR A 330 1.93 0.81 -17.08
C THR A 330 1.34 -0.23 -16.14
N TYR A 331 2.19 -1.02 -15.48
CA TYR A 331 1.80 -2.03 -14.51
C TYR A 331 1.56 -1.45 -13.11
N SER A 332 2.04 -0.26 -12.76
CA SER A 332 1.91 0.28 -11.41
C SER A 332 0.43 0.35 -10.99
N SER A 333 0.07 -0.36 -9.92
CA SER A 333 -1.30 -0.35 -9.38
C SER A 333 -1.77 1.08 -9.06
N ARG A 334 -3.07 1.30 -9.26
CA ARG A 334 -3.72 2.61 -9.15
C ARG A 334 -4.77 2.59 -8.05
N GLY A 335 -4.84 3.67 -7.29
CA GLY A 335 -5.92 3.92 -6.35
C GLY A 335 -7.20 4.42 -7.04
N PRO A 336 -8.15 4.99 -6.29
CA PRO A 336 -8.24 4.86 -4.83
C PRO A 336 -8.32 3.38 -4.43
N THR A 337 -8.00 3.05 -3.19
CA THR A 337 -7.97 1.64 -2.75
C THR A 337 -9.35 1.00 -2.86
N ARG A 338 -9.37 -0.31 -3.15
CA ARG A 338 -10.61 -1.09 -3.11
C ARG A 338 -11.26 -1.03 -1.72
N LEU A 339 -12.59 -1.00 -1.68
CA LEU A 339 -13.46 -0.97 -0.49
C LEU A 339 -13.45 0.33 0.33
N SER A 340 -12.28 0.85 0.72
CA SER A 340 -12.18 1.99 1.65
C SER A 340 -11.83 3.32 1.00
N LEU A 341 -11.68 3.33 -0.33
CA LEU A 341 -11.50 4.54 -1.14
C LEU A 341 -10.42 5.49 -0.60
N VAL A 342 -9.26 4.96 -0.20
CA VAL A 342 -8.10 5.75 0.22
C VAL A 342 -7.32 6.18 -1.02
N ALA A 343 -6.93 7.46 -1.12
CA ALA A 343 -6.08 7.94 -2.19
C ALA A 343 -4.68 7.31 -2.09
N LYS A 344 -4.28 6.57 -3.13
CA LYS A 344 -3.02 5.82 -3.24
C LYS A 344 -2.59 5.76 -4.72
N PRO A 345 -1.30 5.54 -5.04
CA PRO A 345 -0.16 5.46 -4.12
C PRO A 345 0.13 6.80 -3.43
N ASP A 346 0.97 6.81 -2.40
CA ASP A 346 1.40 8.07 -1.75
C ASP A 346 2.46 8.79 -2.58
N ILE A 347 3.37 8.03 -3.20
CA ILE A 347 4.53 8.55 -3.92
C ILE A 347 4.97 7.56 -5.01
N LEU A 348 5.69 8.05 -6.02
CA LEU A 348 6.36 7.24 -7.04
C LEU A 348 7.85 7.12 -6.76
N ALA A 349 8.46 6.03 -7.21
CA ALA A 349 9.90 5.89 -7.32
C ALA A 349 10.28 5.07 -8.56
N PRO A 350 11.54 5.13 -9.02
CA PRO A 350 12.02 4.31 -10.13
C PRO A 350 11.74 2.83 -9.89
N GLY A 351 10.98 2.20 -10.78
CA GLY A 351 10.61 0.79 -10.66
C GLY A 351 10.76 0.00 -11.96
N ASN A 352 11.16 0.64 -13.05
CA ASN A 352 11.27 0.01 -14.37
C ASN A 352 12.74 -0.28 -14.70
N ARG A 353 13.05 -1.53 -15.06
CA ARG A 353 14.40 -2.00 -15.45
C ARG A 353 15.49 -1.61 -14.45
N ILE A 354 15.21 -1.86 -13.17
CA ILE A 354 16.15 -1.57 -12.09
C ILE A 354 17.17 -2.70 -11.99
N ILE A 355 18.45 -2.33 -12.03
CA ILE A 355 19.58 -3.23 -11.86
C ILE A 355 19.95 -3.24 -10.38
N SER A 356 20.03 -4.43 -9.78
CA SER A 356 20.47 -4.60 -8.39
C SER A 356 21.08 -5.98 -8.15
N THR A 357 21.49 -6.27 -6.92
CA THR A 357 22.22 -7.49 -6.56
C THR A 357 21.47 -8.77 -6.94
N ARG A 358 22.22 -9.77 -7.40
CA ARG A 358 21.68 -11.03 -7.92
C ARG A 358 21.77 -12.15 -6.89
N SER A 359 20.75 -12.99 -6.80
CA SER A 359 20.85 -14.31 -6.15
C SER A 359 21.21 -15.38 -7.19
N ALA A 360 22.47 -15.80 -7.23
CA ALA A 360 22.92 -16.77 -8.23
C ALA A 360 22.26 -18.14 -8.04
N GLY A 361 21.74 -18.72 -9.12
CA GLY A 361 21.07 -20.02 -9.11
C GLY A 361 19.64 -20.01 -8.55
N SER A 362 19.09 -18.83 -8.24
CA SER A 362 17.70 -18.67 -7.82
C SER A 362 16.71 -18.95 -8.96
N HIS A 363 15.42 -19.07 -8.63
CA HIS A 363 14.37 -19.29 -9.60
C HIS A 363 14.33 -18.22 -10.70
N LEU A 364 14.36 -16.93 -10.34
CA LEU A 364 14.39 -15.83 -11.31
C LEU A 364 15.66 -15.85 -12.14
N ASP A 365 16.81 -16.14 -11.52
CA ASP A 365 18.09 -16.21 -12.21
C ASP A 365 18.14 -17.33 -13.27
N LEU A 366 17.50 -18.47 -12.99
CA LEU A 366 17.39 -19.59 -13.92
C LEU A 366 16.35 -19.34 -15.00
N LEU A 367 15.24 -18.68 -14.66
CA LEU A 367 14.13 -18.41 -15.57
C LEU A 367 14.44 -17.29 -16.58
N TYR A 368 15.20 -16.27 -16.16
CA TYR A 368 15.54 -15.10 -16.97
C TYR A 368 17.06 -14.86 -17.04
N PRO A 369 17.84 -15.78 -17.64
CA PRO A 369 19.30 -15.64 -17.71
C PRO A 369 19.75 -14.40 -18.50
N THR A 370 18.90 -13.84 -19.35
CA THR A 370 19.18 -12.61 -20.10
C THR A 370 19.15 -11.35 -19.25
N ASN A 371 18.60 -11.42 -18.04
CA ASN A 371 18.51 -10.29 -17.12
C ASN A 371 19.75 -10.17 -16.22
N ARG A 372 20.72 -11.08 -16.37
CA ARG A 372 22.01 -11.01 -15.67
C ARG A 372 22.83 -9.86 -16.22
N VAL A 373 23.37 -9.04 -15.32
CA VAL A 373 24.15 -7.85 -15.66
C VAL A 373 25.54 -7.98 -15.04
N ALA A 374 26.57 -7.74 -15.85
CA ALA A 374 27.93 -7.55 -15.38
C ALA A 374 28.09 -6.07 -15.00
N GLY A 375 28.34 -5.80 -13.72
CA GLY A 375 28.51 -4.43 -13.21
C GLY A 375 29.89 -3.86 -13.45
N ASP A 376 30.92 -4.70 -13.44
CA ASP A 376 32.33 -4.34 -13.57
C ASP A 376 32.80 -4.60 -15.00
N SER A 377 33.13 -3.54 -15.72
CA SER A 377 33.61 -3.59 -17.10
C SER A 377 34.93 -4.35 -17.26
N SER A 378 35.70 -4.51 -16.18
CA SER A 378 36.93 -5.32 -16.14
C SER A 378 36.66 -6.82 -15.95
N GLN A 379 35.45 -7.19 -15.51
CA GLN A 379 35.01 -8.57 -15.28
C GLN A 379 33.70 -8.87 -16.04
N PRO A 380 33.71 -8.88 -17.38
CA PRO A 380 32.49 -8.97 -18.20
C PRO A 380 31.71 -10.29 -18.06
N ASP A 381 32.34 -11.33 -17.51
CA ASP A 381 31.72 -12.65 -17.28
C ASP A 381 31.25 -12.86 -15.83
N VAL A 382 31.41 -11.84 -14.96
CA VAL A 382 31.02 -11.87 -13.55
C VAL A 382 29.70 -11.11 -13.38
N PHE A 383 28.61 -11.87 -13.27
CA PHE A 383 27.26 -11.33 -13.15
C PHE A 383 26.84 -11.26 -11.68
N GLU A 384 27.17 -10.19 -10.96
CA GLU A 384 26.68 -9.96 -9.58
C GLU A 384 25.34 -9.18 -9.56
N HIS A 385 24.85 -8.75 -10.72
CA HIS A 385 23.64 -7.94 -10.82
C HIS A 385 22.56 -8.60 -11.69
N PHE A 386 21.32 -8.18 -11.46
CA PHE A 386 20.12 -8.67 -12.14
C PHE A 386 19.16 -7.51 -12.40
N GLU A 387 18.50 -7.50 -13.56
CA GLU A 387 17.52 -6.49 -13.93
C GLU A 387 16.09 -6.98 -13.67
N LEU A 388 15.31 -6.23 -12.89
CA LEU A 388 13.89 -6.47 -12.62
C LEU A 388 13.06 -5.20 -12.78
N SER A 389 11.75 -5.36 -12.99
CA SER A 389 10.79 -4.25 -12.94
C SER A 389 9.65 -4.56 -11.98
N GLY A 390 9.03 -3.53 -11.43
CA GLY A 390 7.88 -3.66 -10.52
C GLY A 390 7.85 -2.57 -9.46
N THR A 391 6.68 -2.39 -8.85
CA THR A 391 6.56 -1.59 -7.61
C THR A 391 7.40 -2.16 -6.46
N SER A 392 7.76 -3.45 -6.53
CA SER A 392 8.75 -4.07 -5.63
C SER A 392 10.15 -3.49 -5.72
N MET A 393 10.53 -2.94 -6.87
CA MET A 393 11.81 -2.26 -7.06
C MET A 393 11.70 -0.78 -6.68
N ALA A 394 10.53 -0.16 -6.84
CA ALA A 394 10.27 1.22 -6.43
C ALA A 394 10.22 1.39 -4.89
N SER A 395 9.54 0.48 -4.18
CA SER A 395 9.43 0.51 -2.71
C SER A 395 10.78 0.63 -1.97
N PRO A 396 11.83 -0.16 -2.28
CA PRO A 396 13.11 -0.07 -1.60
C PRO A 396 13.86 1.25 -1.85
N PHE A 397 13.62 1.98 -2.95
CA PHE A 397 14.16 3.35 -3.11
C PHE A 397 13.66 4.26 -1.99
N VAL A 398 12.35 4.22 -1.72
CA VAL A 398 11.71 5.05 -0.69
C VAL A 398 12.07 4.55 0.72
N ALA A 399 12.23 3.24 0.92
CA ALA A 399 12.74 2.69 2.18
C ALA A 399 14.17 3.18 2.47
N GLY A 400 15.04 3.19 1.45
CA GLY A 400 16.37 3.78 1.55
C GLY A 400 16.36 5.27 1.86
N ALA A 401 15.49 6.05 1.20
CA ALA A 401 15.32 7.47 1.52
C ALA A 401 14.90 7.69 2.98
N ALA A 402 13.95 6.89 3.48
CA ALA A 402 13.54 6.93 4.88
C ALA A 402 14.69 6.60 5.84
N VAL A 403 15.56 5.64 5.48
CA VAL A 403 16.77 5.32 6.25
C VAL A 403 17.71 6.53 6.33
N LEU A 404 17.98 7.21 5.21
CA LEU A 404 18.84 8.40 5.20
C LEU A 404 18.26 9.55 6.04
N MET A 405 16.95 9.76 5.98
CA MET A 405 16.27 10.75 6.82
C MET A 405 16.40 10.43 8.32
N LEU A 406 16.34 9.16 8.68
CA LEU A 406 16.49 8.69 10.06
C LEU A 406 17.94 8.69 10.55
N GLU A 407 18.91 8.58 9.66
CA GLU A 407 20.32 8.82 9.98
C GLU A 407 20.55 10.31 10.28
N GLN A 408 19.98 11.19 9.43
CA GLN A 408 20.08 12.63 9.60
C GLN A 408 19.40 13.11 10.90
N ASP A 409 18.20 12.60 11.17
CA ASP A 409 17.42 12.93 12.35
C ASP A 409 16.75 11.66 12.93
N PRO A 410 17.38 11.03 13.93
CA PRO A 410 16.84 9.83 14.56
C PRO A 410 15.51 10.04 15.28
N SER A 411 15.12 11.29 15.56
CA SER A 411 13.90 11.64 16.31
C SER A 411 12.64 11.64 15.45
N LEU A 412 12.76 11.55 14.12
CA LEU A 412 11.62 11.55 13.21
C LEU A 412 10.69 10.38 13.49
N ASN A 413 9.39 10.69 13.59
CA ASN A 413 8.33 9.70 13.61
C ASN A 413 7.91 9.31 12.16
N PRO A 414 7.23 8.16 11.97
CA PRO A 414 6.82 7.71 10.63
C PRO A 414 5.96 8.69 9.85
N GLY A 415 5.04 9.39 10.51
CA GLY A 415 4.22 10.44 9.89
C GLY A 415 5.05 11.57 9.30
N THR A 416 6.05 12.04 10.03
CA THR A 416 6.96 13.10 9.56
C THR A 416 7.80 12.63 8.38
N VAL A 417 8.30 11.39 8.40
CA VAL A 417 9.03 10.82 7.26
C VAL A 417 8.15 10.80 6.00
N LYS A 418 6.92 10.27 6.11
CA LYS A 418 5.96 10.24 5.01
C LYS A 418 5.60 11.63 4.50
N ALA A 419 5.28 12.56 5.41
CA ALA A 419 4.89 13.91 5.04
C ALA A 419 6.02 14.64 4.29
N ARG A 420 7.27 14.55 4.76
CA ARG A 420 8.42 15.19 4.11
C ARG A 420 8.69 14.58 2.72
N LEU A 421 8.64 13.25 2.60
CA LEU A 421 8.77 12.57 1.29
C LEU A 421 7.71 13.03 0.29
N MET A 422 6.45 13.12 0.72
CA MET A 422 5.35 13.57 -0.14
C MET A 422 5.47 15.05 -0.49
N LEU A 423 5.84 15.90 0.48
CA LEU A 423 6.03 17.34 0.29
C LEU A 423 7.13 17.63 -0.73
N SER A 424 8.27 16.95 -0.60
CA SER A 424 9.46 17.19 -1.40
C SER A 424 9.44 16.50 -2.77
N ALA A 425 8.47 15.61 -3.01
CA ALA A 425 8.36 14.88 -4.27
C ALA A 425 8.24 15.84 -5.47
N ARG A 426 8.87 15.47 -6.57
CA ARG A 426 8.75 16.15 -7.86
C ARG A 426 7.33 15.96 -8.39
N LYS A 427 6.57 17.04 -8.41
CA LYS A 427 5.16 17.04 -8.79
C LYS A 427 5.01 16.77 -10.29
N ALA A 428 4.10 15.88 -10.65
CA ALA A 428 3.68 15.74 -12.04
C ALA A 428 2.96 17.03 -12.48
N ALA A 429 3.28 17.56 -13.67
CA ALA A 429 2.65 18.77 -14.18
C ALA A 429 1.15 18.56 -14.46
N VAL A 430 0.78 17.39 -14.97
CA VAL A 430 -0.59 16.92 -15.24
C VAL A 430 -0.61 15.40 -15.13
N GLY A 431 -1.63 14.81 -14.52
CA GLY A 431 -1.76 13.34 -14.45
C GLY A 431 -2.86 12.87 -13.50
N ASP A 432 -3.14 11.56 -13.51
CA ASP A 432 -4.07 10.93 -12.58
C ASP A 432 -3.43 10.83 -11.17
N PRO A 433 -3.97 11.52 -10.14
CA PRO A 433 -3.41 11.55 -8.79
C PRO A 433 -3.49 10.18 -8.11
N PHE A 434 -4.37 9.30 -8.56
CA PHE A 434 -4.45 7.92 -8.09
C PHE A 434 -3.46 6.99 -8.79
N ALA A 435 -2.71 7.49 -9.77
CA ALA A 435 -1.56 6.82 -10.34
C ALA A 435 -0.25 7.46 -9.88
N THR A 436 -0.20 8.78 -9.73
CA THR A 436 1.02 9.53 -9.43
C THR A 436 1.25 9.82 -7.94
N GLY A 437 0.20 9.81 -7.12
CA GLY A 437 0.29 10.25 -5.73
C GLY A 437 0.85 11.68 -5.62
N ALA A 438 1.75 11.90 -4.66
CA ALA A 438 2.42 13.18 -4.46
C ALA A 438 3.49 13.49 -5.52
N GLY A 439 3.83 12.55 -6.42
CA GLY A 439 4.86 12.70 -7.44
C GLY A 439 6.06 11.75 -7.26
N LEU A 440 7.14 12.00 -8.00
CA LEU A 440 8.36 11.19 -7.96
C LEU A 440 9.24 11.57 -6.77
N VAL A 441 9.76 10.57 -6.05
CA VAL A 441 10.65 10.77 -4.90
C VAL A 441 11.85 11.64 -5.26
N ASP A 442 12.13 12.63 -4.40
CA ASP A 442 13.33 13.45 -4.44
C ASP A 442 14.01 13.39 -3.06
N ILE A 443 15.08 12.60 -2.98
CA ILE A 443 15.75 12.27 -1.73
C ILE A 443 16.47 13.49 -1.15
N GLU A 444 17.12 14.28 -2.00
CA GLU A 444 17.83 15.49 -1.56
C GLU A 444 16.83 16.51 -0.99
N ALA A 445 15.73 16.75 -1.72
CA ALA A 445 14.68 17.63 -1.24
C ALA A 445 14.01 17.09 0.04
N ALA A 446 13.87 15.77 0.21
CA ALA A 446 13.32 15.17 1.43
C ALA A 446 14.24 15.37 2.65
N LEU A 447 15.57 15.30 2.46
CA LEU A 447 16.58 15.57 3.49
C LEU A 447 16.69 17.06 3.85
N LEU A 448 16.33 17.95 2.92
CA LEU A 448 16.27 19.40 3.16
C LEU A 448 14.93 19.85 3.75
N ALA A 449 13.86 19.06 3.57
CA ALA A 449 12.55 19.38 4.09
C ALA A 449 12.56 19.47 5.62
N THR A 450 11.98 20.54 6.14
CA THR A 450 11.83 20.80 7.57
C THR A 450 10.35 20.74 7.95
N GLY A 451 10.05 20.55 9.23
CA GLY A 451 8.68 20.42 9.74
C GLY A 451 8.41 19.04 10.35
N HIS A 452 7.43 18.98 11.25
CA HIS A 452 7.08 17.77 11.98
C HIS A 452 5.56 17.65 12.09
N VAL A 453 5.06 16.44 11.87
CA VAL A 453 3.64 16.11 12.03
C VAL A 453 3.50 14.94 12.98
N ALA A 454 2.36 14.86 13.67
CA ALA A 454 2.06 13.72 14.54
C ALA A 454 1.79 12.45 13.73
N ASP A 455 1.06 12.58 12.62
CA ASP A 455 0.77 11.51 11.68
C ASP A 455 0.52 12.08 10.27
N ALA A 456 0.60 11.24 9.25
CA ALA A 456 0.37 11.62 7.84
C ALA A 456 -0.53 10.59 7.12
N PRO A 457 -1.80 10.44 7.53
CA PRO A 457 -2.70 9.48 6.89
C PRO A 457 -2.96 9.90 5.43
N SER A 458 -3.02 8.92 4.53
CA SER A 458 -3.46 9.15 3.15
C SER A 458 -4.94 9.59 3.14
N PRO A 459 -5.35 10.52 2.25
CA PRO A 459 -6.72 11.02 2.21
C PRO A 459 -7.77 9.93 1.94
N LEU A 460 -8.96 10.10 2.50
CA LEU A 460 -10.16 9.43 2.00
C LEU A 460 -10.68 10.12 0.74
N VAL A 461 -11.33 9.34 -0.11
CA VAL A 461 -12.04 9.80 -1.31
C VAL A 461 -13.52 9.49 -1.11
N HIS A 462 -14.35 10.51 -1.29
CA HIS A 462 -15.79 10.47 -1.17
C HIS A 462 -16.41 10.76 -2.54
N THR A 463 -17.53 10.09 -2.82
CA THR A 463 -18.33 10.31 -4.03
C THR A 463 -19.49 11.22 -3.70
N GLU A 464 -19.60 12.35 -4.39
CA GLU A 464 -20.74 13.24 -4.23
C GLU A 464 -21.93 12.80 -5.09
N PRO A 465 -23.18 13.11 -4.69
CA PRO A 465 -24.37 12.83 -5.50
C PRO A 465 -24.35 13.50 -6.88
N THR A 466 -23.56 14.55 -7.05
CA THR A 466 -23.35 15.30 -8.30
C THR A 466 -22.45 14.56 -9.29
N GLY A 467 -21.81 13.47 -8.88
CA GLY A 467 -20.80 12.75 -9.68
C GLY A 467 -19.38 13.30 -9.53
N GLU A 468 -19.17 14.30 -8.66
CA GLU A 468 -17.85 14.79 -8.28
C GLU A 468 -17.17 13.87 -7.25
N LEU A 469 -15.83 13.94 -7.17
CA LEU A 469 -15.09 13.38 -6.04
C LEU A 469 -14.65 14.48 -5.09
N SER A 470 -14.90 14.24 -3.81
CA SER A 470 -14.29 14.99 -2.71
C SER A 470 -13.14 14.17 -2.12
N VAL A 471 -11.99 14.80 -1.91
CA VAL A 471 -10.79 14.20 -1.33
C VAL A 471 -10.50 14.90 -0.01
N GLU A 472 -10.34 14.13 1.05
CA GLU A 472 -10.03 14.67 2.38
C GLU A 472 -8.79 15.57 2.35
N ASN A 473 -8.92 16.79 2.86
CA ASN A 473 -7.80 17.70 3.00
C ASN A 473 -6.93 17.29 4.19
N THR A 474 -5.91 16.49 3.92
CA THR A 474 -4.94 16.05 4.94
C THR A 474 -4.01 17.17 5.41
N ALA A 475 -3.86 18.28 4.68
CA ALA A 475 -3.10 19.45 5.13
C ALA A 475 -3.75 20.08 6.38
N ALA A 476 -5.09 20.02 6.51
CA ALA A 476 -5.80 20.45 7.71
C ALA A 476 -5.50 19.58 8.94
N LEU A 477 -5.07 18.33 8.76
CA LEU A 477 -4.72 17.41 9.85
C LEU A 477 -3.31 17.63 10.40
N TRP A 478 -2.45 18.34 9.66
CA TRP A 478 -1.01 18.40 9.94
C TRP A 478 -0.59 19.64 10.72
N ALA A 479 -1.48 20.61 10.86
CA ALA A 479 -1.34 21.80 11.73
C ALA A 479 -0.02 22.58 11.56
N ASP A 480 0.63 22.45 10.39
CA ASP A 480 1.89 23.10 10.05
C ASP A 480 1.73 23.83 8.70
N PRO A 481 1.89 25.18 8.67
CA PRO A 481 1.71 25.97 7.46
C PRO A 481 2.73 25.67 6.35
N ALA A 482 3.82 24.94 6.62
CA ALA A 482 4.74 24.46 5.60
C ALA A 482 4.13 23.37 4.70
N PHE A 483 3.07 22.69 5.17
CA PHE A 483 2.36 21.67 4.43
C PHE A 483 1.00 22.19 3.97
N SER A 484 0.97 22.96 2.88
CA SER A 484 -0.28 23.44 2.29
C SER A 484 -0.86 22.41 1.30
N LEU A 485 -2.15 22.54 1.03
CA LEU A 485 -2.87 21.79 -0.01
C LEU A 485 -2.16 21.81 -1.37
N GLN A 486 -1.71 23.00 -1.79
CA GLN A 486 -0.96 23.21 -3.04
C GLN A 486 0.42 22.53 -3.04
N ALA A 487 0.99 22.27 -1.86
CA ALA A 487 2.30 21.65 -1.72
C ALA A 487 2.24 20.12 -1.81
N LEU A 488 1.07 19.50 -1.59
CA LEU A 488 0.91 18.05 -1.55
C LEU A 488 0.36 17.46 -2.84
N TRP A 489 -0.61 18.14 -3.45
CA TRP A 489 -1.26 17.71 -4.67
C TRP A 489 -0.95 18.69 -5.81
N SER A 490 -0.54 18.17 -6.97
CA SER A 490 -0.27 19.01 -8.14
C SER A 490 -1.50 19.85 -8.47
N GLY A 491 -1.32 21.15 -8.71
CA GLY A 491 -2.41 22.12 -8.95
C GLY A 491 -3.28 21.87 -10.19
N ALA A 492 -3.06 20.78 -10.92
CA ALA A 492 -3.76 20.42 -12.15
C ALA A 492 -4.97 19.48 -11.96
N VAL A 493 -5.25 18.96 -10.74
CA VAL A 493 -6.29 17.91 -10.58
C VAL A 493 -7.32 18.14 -9.47
N LEU A 494 -7.02 18.94 -8.45
CA LEU A 494 -7.94 19.19 -7.33
C LEU A 494 -8.15 20.71 -7.22
N TRP A 495 -9.34 21.19 -7.58
CA TRP A 495 -9.68 22.61 -7.52
C TRP A 495 -10.49 22.86 -6.26
N SER A 496 -9.98 23.68 -5.34
CA SER A 496 -10.81 24.15 -4.22
C SER A 496 -11.41 25.50 -4.57
N SER A 497 -12.75 25.57 -4.67
CA SER A 497 -13.48 26.85 -4.73
C SER A 497 -13.53 27.57 -3.38
N THR A 498 -12.99 26.95 -2.33
CA THR A 498 -13.03 27.45 -0.96
C THR A 498 -11.62 27.57 -0.39
N SER A 499 -11.41 28.55 0.50
CA SER A 499 -10.12 28.89 1.12
C SER A 499 -9.32 27.68 1.62
N ASP A 500 -8.00 27.82 1.82
CA ASP A 500 -7.03 26.86 2.40
C ASP A 500 -7.45 26.15 3.72
N GLN A 501 -8.64 26.45 4.25
CA GLN A 501 -9.24 25.93 5.48
C GLN A 501 -10.36 24.89 5.24
N ALA A 502 -10.69 24.54 3.99
CA ALA A 502 -11.73 23.54 3.71
C ALA A 502 -11.28 22.13 4.13
N ALA A 503 -12.18 21.34 4.73
CA ALA A 503 -11.87 19.98 5.18
C ALA A 503 -11.75 18.96 4.03
N GLU A 504 -12.25 19.30 2.85
CA GLU A 504 -12.25 18.46 1.65
C GLU A 504 -11.93 19.30 0.41
N LEU A 505 -11.34 18.65 -0.60
CA LEU A 505 -11.01 19.18 -1.93
C LEU A 505 -11.94 18.55 -2.95
N THR A 506 -12.52 19.32 -3.88
CA THR A 506 -13.43 18.77 -4.90
C THR A 506 -12.75 18.67 -6.26
N THR A 507 -13.12 17.66 -7.05
CA THR A 507 -12.74 17.53 -8.46
C THR A 507 -13.84 16.87 -9.28
N TYR A 508 -13.87 17.20 -10.57
CA TYR A 508 -14.76 16.57 -11.53
C TYR A 508 -14.15 15.24 -12.00
N ALA A 509 -14.56 14.15 -11.36
CA ALA A 509 -14.31 12.81 -11.87
C ALA A 509 -15.44 11.88 -11.43
N VAL A 510 -16.03 11.13 -12.38
CA VAL A 510 -17.17 10.27 -12.08
C VAL A 510 -16.68 8.86 -11.73
N LEU A 511 -17.02 8.40 -10.53
CA LEU A 511 -16.69 7.07 -10.03
C LEU A 511 -17.94 6.19 -10.12
N TRP A 512 -17.95 5.28 -11.08
CA TRP A 512 -19.10 4.39 -11.29
C TRP A 512 -19.01 3.19 -10.35
N PRO A 513 -20.03 2.94 -9.50
CA PRO A 513 -20.12 1.71 -8.75
C PRO A 513 -20.55 0.59 -9.71
N ASP A 514 -19.60 -0.12 -10.30
CA ASP A 514 -19.97 -1.26 -11.13
C ASP A 514 -20.54 -2.39 -10.24
N THR A 515 -21.52 -3.12 -10.77
CA THR A 515 -22.22 -4.21 -10.07
C THR A 515 -21.30 -5.35 -9.63
N ASP A 516 -20.08 -5.39 -10.16
CA ASP A 516 -18.99 -6.29 -9.78
C ASP A 516 -17.80 -5.57 -9.12
N ALA A 517 -18.08 -4.71 -8.14
CA ALA A 517 -17.13 -4.28 -7.10
C ALA A 517 -15.81 -3.61 -7.58
N LEU A 518 -15.76 -3.13 -8.83
CA LEU A 518 -14.73 -2.24 -9.33
C LEU A 518 -15.30 -0.82 -9.38
N ALA A 519 -14.66 0.09 -8.66
CA ALA A 519 -14.85 1.52 -8.86
C ALA A 519 -13.98 1.92 -10.05
N THR A 520 -14.59 2.10 -11.22
CA THR A 520 -13.86 2.59 -12.39
C THR A 520 -13.95 4.10 -12.43
N LEU A 521 -12.81 4.76 -12.27
CA LEU A 521 -12.69 6.19 -12.51
C LEU A 521 -12.62 6.43 -14.01
N TRP A 522 -13.56 7.19 -14.57
CA TRP A 522 -13.46 7.67 -15.94
C TRP A 522 -12.94 9.11 -15.90
N PRO A 523 -11.74 9.39 -16.43
CA PRO A 523 -11.37 10.75 -16.75
C PRO A 523 -12.19 11.18 -17.97
N GLU A 524 -13.03 12.21 -17.83
CA GLU A 524 -13.57 12.92 -19.01
C GLU A 524 -12.42 13.68 -19.68
N SER A 525 -11.57 12.97 -20.44
CA SER A 525 -10.70 13.54 -21.46
C SER A 525 -10.03 12.44 -22.29
N THR A 526 -10.83 11.63 -22.99
CA THR A 526 -10.35 11.08 -24.25
C THR A 526 -10.40 12.19 -25.30
N THR A 527 -9.29 12.89 -25.53
CA THR A 527 -9.10 13.58 -26.82
C THR A 527 -8.98 12.50 -27.89
N ALA A 528 -10.09 12.16 -28.53
CA ALA A 528 -10.07 11.35 -29.74
C ALA A 528 -9.16 12.06 -30.76
N ALA A 529 -8.18 11.34 -31.28
CA ALA A 529 -7.24 11.81 -32.28
C ALA A 529 -7.93 11.97 -33.65
N GLU A 530 -8.87 12.90 -33.75
CA GLU A 530 -9.43 13.39 -35.02
C GLU A 530 -9.69 14.90 -34.93
N ALA A 531 -8.65 15.67 -34.61
CA ALA A 531 -8.66 17.12 -34.81
C ALA A 531 -7.49 17.47 -35.73
N THR A 532 -7.76 17.52 -37.03
CA THR A 532 -6.84 18.10 -38.01
C THR A 532 -6.73 19.60 -37.73
N LEU A 533 -5.64 20.02 -37.08
CA LEU A 533 -5.31 21.43 -36.89
C LEU A 533 -4.91 22.04 -38.24
N TRP A 534 -5.64 23.06 -38.67
CA TRP A 534 -5.19 23.96 -39.74
C TRP A 534 -4.30 25.06 -39.15
N PRO A 535 -3.27 25.49 -39.88
CA PRO A 535 -2.29 26.42 -39.36
C PRO A 535 -2.86 27.83 -39.45
N GLU A 536 -3.11 28.47 -38.31
CA GLU A 536 -2.76 29.88 -38.07
C GLU A 536 -3.08 30.30 -36.62
N SER A 537 -2.01 30.69 -35.92
CA SER A 537 -1.94 31.53 -34.72
C SER A 537 -2.67 31.12 -33.42
N THR A 538 -1.86 30.65 -32.46
CA THR A 538 -2.01 30.83 -30.99
C THR A 538 -3.34 30.44 -30.34
N LEU A 539 -3.39 29.21 -29.78
CA LEU A 539 -4.35 28.85 -28.73
C LEU A 539 -3.84 29.37 -27.38
N TRP A 540 -4.65 30.19 -26.71
CA TRP A 540 -4.40 30.65 -25.34
C TRP A 540 -4.83 29.56 -24.34
N ALA A 541 -4.15 29.48 -23.20
CA ALA A 541 -4.26 28.42 -22.18
C ALA A 541 -5.59 28.39 -21.38
N GLU A 542 -6.66 29.02 -21.87
CA GLU A 542 -7.91 29.21 -21.13
C GLU A 542 -9.16 28.70 -21.85
N ALA A 543 -9.03 27.94 -22.95
CA ALA A 543 -10.20 27.38 -23.64
C ALA A 543 -10.74 26.12 -22.92
N VAL A 544 -11.68 26.32 -21.99
CA VAL A 544 -12.57 25.26 -21.47
C VAL A 544 -13.81 25.18 -22.37
N LEU A 545 -14.09 24.00 -22.91
CA LEU A 545 -15.33 23.69 -23.62
C LEU A 545 -16.39 23.30 -22.60
N TRP A 546 -17.48 24.08 -22.53
CA TRP A 546 -18.65 23.77 -21.69
C TRP A 546 -19.63 22.88 -22.45
N PRO A 547 -20.22 21.85 -21.83
CA PRO A 547 -21.44 21.26 -22.33
C PRO A 547 -22.61 22.23 -22.11
N ASP A 548 -23.38 22.53 -23.16
CA ASP A 548 -24.58 23.38 -23.04
C ASP A 548 -25.71 22.57 -22.37
N GLU A 549 -26.41 23.18 -21.40
CA GLU A 549 -27.30 22.49 -20.44
C GLU A 549 -28.63 21.98 -21.02
N ASP A 550 -28.92 22.19 -22.31
CA ASP A 550 -30.19 21.75 -22.89
C ASP A 550 -29.99 20.95 -24.18
N GLY A 551 -30.33 19.66 -24.13
CA GLY A 551 -30.17 18.68 -25.22
C GLY A 551 -30.95 19.01 -26.51
N GLY A 552 -30.41 19.91 -27.32
CA GLY A 552 -30.91 20.28 -28.64
C GLY A 552 -29.85 20.10 -29.73
N LEU A 553 -30.22 19.43 -30.83
CA LEU A 553 -29.45 19.43 -32.08
C LEU A 553 -29.24 20.88 -32.56
N LEU A 554 -27.99 21.33 -32.65
CA LEU A 554 -27.64 22.59 -33.31
C LEU A 554 -27.78 22.42 -34.83
N SER A 555 -28.90 22.89 -35.39
CA SER A 555 -28.99 23.26 -36.80
C SER A 555 -28.53 24.70 -36.97
N MET A 556 -27.48 24.94 -37.76
CA MET A 556 -27.05 26.30 -38.09
C MET A 556 -27.71 26.73 -39.41
N SER A 557 -28.59 27.73 -39.36
CA SER A 557 -29.09 28.43 -40.56
C SER A 557 -28.11 29.54 -40.94
N VAL A 558 -27.60 29.51 -42.16
CA VAL A 558 -26.76 30.57 -42.73
C VAL A 558 -27.66 31.74 -43.15
N GLY A 559 -27.37 32.94 -42.66
CA GLY A 559 -28.03 34.19 -43.04
C GLY A 559 -27.01 35.30 -43.28
N ASP A 560 -26.67 35.47 -44.55
CA ASP A 560 -26.22 36.64 -45.30
C ASP A 560 -25.11 37.59 -44.79
N VAL A 561 -24.06 37.59 -45.62
CA VAL A 561 -22.96 38.53 -45.86
C VAL A 561 -23.40 39.98 -46.04
N VAL A 562 -22.64 40.94 -45.48
CA VAL A 562 -22.28 42.20 -46.17
C VAL A 562 -20.88 42.67 -45.72
N ASP A 563 -19.95 42.73 -46.69
CA ASP A 563 -18.61 43.35 -46.69
C ASP A 563 -18.74 44.87 -47.02
N PRO A 564 -17.74 45.76 -46.77
CA PRO A 564 -16.41 45.68 -47.39
C PRO A 564 -15.19 45.93 -46.47
#